data_AF-A0A3D4CHP2-F1
#
_entry.id   AF-A0A3D4CHP2-F1
#
_cell.length_a   1.000
_cell.length_b   1.000
_cell.length_c   1.000
_cell.angle_alpha   90.00
_cell.angle_beta   90.00
_cell.angle_gamma   90.00
#
_symmetry.space_group_name_H-M   'P 1'
#
loop_
_entity.id
_entity.type
_entity.pdbx_description
1 polymer ?
#
loop_
_entity_poly.entity_id
_entity_poly.type
_entity_poly.pdbx_seq_one_letter_code
_entity_poly.pdbx_strand_id
1 'polypeptide(L)'
;PLIKYFPTENLLIKNTFEFLLQPNVILVNTLLFSYILVAELPLFALKFKSFGFKGNEVKFVFLITCGILLAWMQLLAIPFIIILYILISIIIHLFNKKENEI
;
A
#
# COMPACT_ATOMS: atom_id res chain seq x y z
N PRO A 1 19.02 21.30 -15.99
CA PRO A 1 19.27 21.15 -17.46
C PRO A 1 18.58 19.96 -18.16
N LEU A 2 18.02 18.97 -17.44
CA LEU A 2 17.13 17.93 -18.04
C LEU A 2 15.65 18.35 -18.11
N ILE A 3 15.22 19.25 -17.21
CA ILE A 3 13.86 19.81 -17.16
C ILE A 3 13.51 20.58 -18.46
N LYS A 4 14.52 21.10 -19.15
CA LYS A 4 14.37 21.85 -20.40
C LYS A 4 14.01 20.97 -21.61
N TYR A 5 14.22 19.65 -21.51
CA TYR A 5 13.95 18.67 -22.57
C TYR A 5 12.64 17.90 -22.36
N PHE A 6 11.89 18.19 -21.28
CA PHE A 6 10.60 17.56 -21.05
C PHE A 6 9.54 18.30 -21.88
N PRO A 7 8.93 17.68 -22.91
CA PRO A 7 7.97 18.34 -23.77
C PRO A 7 6.76 18.76 -22.93
N THR A 8 6.66 20.07 -22.66
CA THR A 8 5.62 20.67 -21.79
C THR A 8 4.40 21.08 -22.60
N GLU A 9 4.12 20.35 -23.68
CA GLU A 9 3.09 20.68 -24.66
C GLU A 9 1.67 20.46 -24.09
N ASN A 10 1.56 19.59 -23.08
CA ASN A 10 0.29 19.33 -22.40
C ASN A 10 0.11 20.29 -21.23
N LEU A 11 -0.74 21.30 -21.42
CA LEU A 11 -1.16 22.25 -20.38
C LEU A 11 -1.60 21.54 -19.08
N LEU A 12 -2.30 20.40 -19.20
CA LEU A 12 -2.73 19.61 -18.04
C LEU A 12 -1.57 19.01 -17.24
N ILE A 13 -0.51 18.57 -17.94
CA ILE A 13 0.68 18.02 -17.30
C ILE A 13 1.41 19.16 -16.58
N LYS A 14 1.55 20.33 -17.23
CA LYS A 14 2.17 21.51 -16.61
C LYS A 14 1.49 21.90 -15.29
N ASN A 15 0.17 22.03 -15.29
CA ASN A 15 -0.59 22.42 -14.10
C ASN A 15 -0.46 21.37 -12.98
N THR A 16 -0.38 20.09 -13.32
CA THR A 16 -0.19 19.01 -12.33
C THR A 16 1.20 19.06 -11.70
N PHE A 17 2.25 19.29 -12.49
CA PHE A 17 3.62 19.42 -11.96
C PHE A 17 3.78 20.66 -11.08
N GLU A 18 3.23 21.80 -11.50
CA GLU A 18 3.22 23.05 -10.73
C GLU A 18 2.54 22.84 -9.36
N PHE A 19 1.41 22.12 -9.32
CA PHE A 19 0.72 21.77 -8.08
C PHE A 19 1.55 20.83 -7.18
N LEU A 20 2.16 19.78 -7.74
CA LEU A 20 3.00 18.85 -6.98
C LEU A 20 4.27 19.51 -6.42
N LEU A 21 4.81 20.52 -7.10
CA LEU A 21 6.02 21.23 -6.70
C LEU A 21 5.76 22.36 -5.68
N GLN A 22 4.51 22.57 -5.27
CA GLN A 22 4.21 23.56 -4.24
C GLN A 22 4.84 23.15 -2.89
N PRO A 23 5.53 24.06 -2.19
CA PRO A 23 6.20 23.76 -0.92
C PRO A 23 5.27 23.12 0.12
N ASN A 24 4.01 23.56 0.16
CA ASN A 24 3.00 23.03 1.09
C ASN A 24 2.65 21.58 0.79
N VAL A 25 2.50 21.22 -0.50
CA VAL A 25 2.16 19.86 -0.93
C VAL A 25 3.30 18.90 -0.61
N ILE A 26 4.54 19.31 -0.91
CA ILE A 26 5.73 18.52 -0.60
C ILE A 26 5.88 18.31 0.91
N LEU A 27 5.64 19.34 1.71
CA LEU A 27 5.75 19.27 3.17
C LEU A 27 4.73 18.32 3.78
N VAL A 28 3.45 18.43 3.38
CA VAL A 28 2.39 17.51 3.81
C VAL A 28 2.70 16.08 3.40
N ASN A 29 3.12 15.87 2.14
CA ASN A 29 3.43 14.54 1.64
C ASN A 29 4.64 13.93 2.37
N THR A 30 5.67 14.72 2.64
CA THR A 30 6.87 14.27 3.39
C THR A 30 6.51 13.85 4.81
N LEU A 31 5.72 14.65 5.52
CA LEU A 31 5.27 14.31 6.87
C LEU A 31 4.39 13.05 6.87
N LEU A 32 3.47 12.94 5.91
CA LEU A 32 2.61 11.78 5.77
C LEU A 32 3.42 10.49 5.53
N PHE A 33 4.34 10.51 4.57
CA PHE A 33 5.18 9.34 4.26
C PHE A 33 6.15 9.02 5.41
N SER A 34 6.72 10.04 6.06
CA SER A 34 7.57 9.84 7.25
C SER A 34 6.81 9.18 8.39
N TYR A 35 5.54 9.54 8.59
CA TYR A 35 4.69 8.92 9.61
C TYR A 35 4.41 7.45 9.26
N ILE A 36 3.99 7.17 8.01
CA ILE A 36 3.70 5.80 7.55
C ILE A 36 4.95 4.89 7.66
N LEU A 37 6.15 5.42 7.40
CA LEU A 37 7.41 4.66 7.49
C LEU A 37 7.78 4.24 8.92
N VAL A 38 7.40 5.04 9.92
CA VAL A 38 7.70 4.77 11.35
C VAL A 38 6.50 4.13 12.07
N ALA A 39 5.31 4.17 11.46
CA ALA A 39 4.11 3.61 12.06
C ALA A 39 4.25 2.10 12.31
N GLU A 40 4.10 1.70 13.56
CA GLU A 40 3.97 0.29 13.97
C GLU A 40 2.59 -0.22 13.56
N LEU A 41 2.40 -0.45 12.26
CA LEU A 41 1.20 -1.07 11.74
C LEU A 41 1.16 -2.52 12.22
N PRO A 42 0.04 -3.01 12.80
CA PRO A 42 -0.11 -4.40 13.22
C PRO A 42 -0.26 -5.30 11.97
N LEU A 43 0.83 -5.46 11.23
CA LEU A 43 0.92 -6.22 9.99
C LEU A 43 1.00 -7.71 10.31
N PHE A 44 0.03 -8.51 9.85
CA PHE A 44 0.09 -9.96 10.05
C PHE A 44 1.25 -10.55 9.26
N ALA A 45 2.12 -11.31 9.91
CA ALA A 45 3.26 -11.90 9.23
C ALA A 45 2.79 -12.89 8.14
N LEU A 46 3.13 -12.60 6.87
CA LEU A 46 2.88 -13.50 5.74
C LEU A 46 3.65 -14.83 5.86
N LYS A 47 4.60 -14.92 6.81
CA LYS A 47 5.37 -16.12 7.07
C LYS A 47 4.46 -17.26 7.51
N PHE A 48 4.51 -18.36 6.77
CA PHE A 48 3.88 -19.62 7.15
C PHE A 48 4.63 -20.23 8.34
N LYS A 49 3.94 -20.44 9.46
CA LYS A 49 4.52 -21.04 10.69
C LYS A 49 4.31 -22.57 10.72
N SER A 50 3.34 -23.07 9.96
CA SER A 50 2.98 -24.46 9.76
C SER A 50 2.48 -24.62 8.33
N PHE A 51 2.75 -25.75 7.66
CA PHE A 51 2.18 -26.09 6.35
C PHE A 51 0.75 -26.64 6.43
N GLY A 52 0.20 -26.80 7.65
CA GLY A 52 -1.20 -27.17 7.85
C GLY A 52 -2.15 -26.03 7.49
N PHE A 53 -3.27 -26.36 6.83
CA PHE A 53 -4.33 -25.41 6.47
C PHE A 53 -4.96 -24.71 7.69
N LYS A 54 -5.01 -25.44 8.82
CA LYS A 54 -5.64 -25.00 10.07
C LYS A 54 -4.81 -23.88 10.73
N GLY A 55 -5.26 -22.64 10.59
CA GLY A 55 -4.62 -21.44 11.15
C GLY A 55 -3.91 -20.51 10.14
N ASN A 56 -3.84 -20.90 8.86
CA ASN A 56 -3.21 -20.10 7.80
C ASN A 56 -4.18 -19.66 6.69
N GLU A 57 -5.48 -19.86 6.86
CA GLU A 57 -6.51 -19.61 5.84
C GLU A 57 -6.42 -18.19 5.26
N VAL A 58 -6.30 -17.20 6.13
CA VAL A 58 -6.16 -15.78 5.74
C VAL A 58 -4.93 -15.53 4.86
N LYS A 59 -3.81 -16.21 5.15
CA LYS A 59 -2.56 -16.07 4.37
C LYS A 59 -2.69 -16.70 2.99
N PHE A 60 -3.37 -17.85 2.89
CA PHE A 60 -3.62 -18.51 1.62
C PHE A 60 -4.56 -17.68 0.72
N VAL A 61 -5.67 -17.19 1.28
CA VAL A 61 -6.61 -16.33 0.54
C VAL A 61 -5.89 -15.09 0.02
N PHE A 62 -5.14 -14.39 0.89
CA PHE A 62 -4.38 -13.22 0.48
C PHE A 62 -3.37 -13.52 -0.63
N LEU A 63 -2.60 -14.61 -0.51
CA LEU A 63 -1.61 -14.98 -1.52
C LEU A 63 -2.24 -15.29 -2.89
N ILE A 64 -3.38 -15.98 -2.90
CA ILE A 64 -4.14 -16.26 -4.12
C ILE A 64 -4.65 -14.96 -4.75
N THR A 65 -5.21 -14.06 -3.94
CA THR A 65 -5.66 -12.74 -4.41
C THR A 65 -4.52 -11.94 -5.04
N CYS A 66 -3.33 -11.93 -4.42
CA CYS A 66 -2.14 -11.30 -4.97
C CYS A 66 -1.72 -11.91 -6.32
N GLY A 67 -1.76 -13.24 -6.44
CA GLY A 67 -1.46 -13.93 -7.70
C GLY A 67 -2.39 -13.53 -8.83
N ILE A 68 -3.70 -13.44 -8.55
CA ILE A 68 -4.72 -12.99 -9.51
C ILE A 68 -4.49 -11.53 -9.90
N LEU A 69 -4.20 -10.65 -8.95
CA LEU A 69 -3.92 -9.23 -9.22
C LEU A 69 -2.66 -9.04 -10.07
N LEU A 70 -1.60 -9.80 -9.77
CA LEU A 70 -0.37 -9.79 -10.56
C LEU A 70 -0.58 -10.31 -11.98
N ALA A 71 -1.43 -11.34 -12.16
CA ALA A 71 -1.76 -11.84 -13.50
C ALA A 71 -2.49 -10.79 -14.35
N TRP A 72 -3.30 -9.92 -13.74
CA TRP A 72 -4.07 -8.90 -14.46
C TRP A 72 -3.28 -7.61 -14.72
N MET A 73 -2.60 -7.07 -13.70
CA MET A 73 -1.95 -5.74 -13.74
C MET A 73 -0.42 -5.77 -13.60
N GLN A 74 0.19 -6.95 -13.47
CA GLN A 74 1.65 -7.13 -13.38
C GLN A 74 2.30 -6.19 -12.34
N LEU A 75 3.21 -5.31 -12.75
CA LEU A 75 3.90 -4.34 -11.89
C LEU A 75 2.97 -3.27 -11.31
N LEU A 76 1.93 -2.87 -12.04
CA LEU A 76 0.94 -1.90 -11.55
C LEU A 76 0.12 -2.48 -10.38
N ALA A 77 0.09 -3.81 -10.20
CA ALA A 77 -0.63 -4.45 -9.10
C ALA A 77 0.07 -4.26 -7.74
N ILE A 78 1.37 -3.99 -7.72
CA ILE A 78 2.16 -3.87 -6.49
C ILE A 78 1.60 -2.82 -5.51
N PRO A 79 1.37 -1.55 -5.91
CA PRO A 79 0.77 -0.57 -5.00
C PRO A 79 -0.62 -0.98 -4.50
N PHE A 80 -1.43 -1.63 -5.35
CA PHE A 80 -2.75 -2.14 -4.95
C PHE A 80 -2.65 -3.27 -3.93
N ILE A 81 -1.71 -4.20 -4.12
CA ILE A 81 -1.46 -5.31 -3.18
C ILE A 81 -1.04 -4.77 -1.82
N ILE A 82 -0.20 -3.74 -1.78
CA ILE A 82 0.23 -3.09 -0.53
C ILE A 82 -0.97 -2.48 0.21
N ILE A 83 -1.85 -1.75 -0.50
CA ILE A 83 -3.06 -1.16 0.10
C ILE A 83 -3.99 -2.26 0.63
N LEU A 84 -4.24 -3.30 -0.17
CA LEU A 84 -5.09 -4.43 0.21
C LEU A 84 -4.53 -5.15 1.45
N TYR A 85 -3.22 -5.33 1.52
CA TYR A 85 -2.54 -5.94 2.65
C TYR A 85 -2.72 -5.14 3.93
N ILE A 86 -2.53 -3.82 3.88
CA ILE A 86 -2.71 -2.94 5.04
C ILE A 86 -4.17 -2.98 5.51
N LEU A 87 -5.15 -2.90 4.59
CA LEU A 87 -6.57 -2.98 4.92
C LEU A 87 -6.94 -4.30 5.60
N ILE A 88 -6.57 -5.43 5.00
CA ILE A 88 -6.89 -6.75 5.54
C ILE A 88 -6.22 -6.92 6.92
N SER A 89 -5.01 -6.39 7.10
CA SER A 89 -4.30 -6.47 8.37
C SER A 89 -4.98 -5.68 9.50
N ILE A 90 -5.44 -4.47 9.20
CA ILE A 90 -6.19 -3.65 10.16
C ILE A 90 -7.51 -4.34 10.51
N ILE A 91 -8.22 -4.89 9.52
CA ILE A 91 -9.47 -5.62 9.73
C ILE A 91 -9.25 -6.82 10.66
N ILE A 92 -8.24 -7.66 10.39
CA ILE A 92 -7.90 -8.83 11.22
C ILE A 92 -7.55 -8.39 12.64
N HIS A 93 -6.77 -7.31 12.79
CA HIS A 93 -6.41 -6.79 14.11
C HIS A 93 -7.64 -6.31 14.89
N LEU A 94 -8.57 -5.62 14.23
CA LEU A 94 -9.83 -5.17 14.84
C LEU A 94 -10.73 -6.34 15.25
N PHE A 95 -10.83 -7.39 14.42
CA PHE A 95 -11.63 -8.59 14.74
C PHE A 95 -11.02 -9.40 15.89
N ASN A 96 -9.70 -9.64 15.88
CA ASN A 96 -9.03 -10.42 16.91
C ASN A 96 -8.97 -9.68 18.28
N LYS A 97 -9.04 -8.35 18.29
CA LYS A 97 -9.11 -7.58 19.54
C LYS A 97 -10.43 -7.83 20.30
N LYS A 98 -11.54 -8.03 19.59
CA LYS A 98 -12.88 -8.17 20.18
C LYS A 98 -13.07 -9.45 21.00
N GLU A 99 -12.27 -10.50 20.74
CA GLU A 99 -12.38 -11.79 21.42
C GLU A 99 -11.67 -11.82 22.80
N ASN A 100 -10.82 -10.83 23.09
CA ASN A 100 -10.08 -10.75 24.37
C ASN A 100 -10.74 -9.82 25.42
N GLU A 101 -11.91 -9.25 25.12
CA GLU A 101 -12.65 -8.33 26.01
C GLU A 101 -14.02 -8.90 26.49
N ILE A 102 -14.29 -10.19 26.28
CA ILE A 102 -15.52 -10.88 26.73
C ILE A 102 -15.18 -12.00 27.71
#